data_AF-A0A4P9WQS3-F1
#
_entry.id   AF-A0A4P9WQS3-F1
#
_cell.length_a   1.000
_cell.length_b   1.000
_cell.length_c   1.000
_cell.angle_alpha   90.00
_cell.angle_beta   90.00
_cell.angle_gamma   90.00
#
_symmetry.space_group_name_H-M   'P 1'
#
loop_
_entity.id
_entity.type
_entity.pdbx_description
1 polymer ?
#
loop_
_entity_poly.entity_id
_entity_poly.type
_entity_poly.pdbx_seq_one_letter_code
_entity_poly.pdbx_strand_id
1 'polypeptide(L)'
;MTIGSNLICESAFSTIGTSPVMFSNPAQSTSTSTGSVVIAGGTGIASHLYVGGLGVYVNTMSTTSTSYGALIVAVGVGIGGDLNVAGNGTFDGNLTVHGNLDSAA
;
A
#
# COMPACT_ATOMS: atom_id res chain seq x y z
N MET A 1 -8.28 26.10 15.46
CA MET A 1 -8.48 27.04 14.35
C MET A 1 -9.13 26.28 13.22
N THR A 2 -10.26 26.74 12.69
CA THR A 2 -10.90 26.16 11.50
C THR A 2 -10.53 27.02 10.31
N ILE A 3 -10.07 26.42 9.22
CA ILE A 3 -9.81 27.12 7.96
C ILE A 3 -10.97 26.78 7.02
N GLY A 4 -11.72 27.79 6.58
CA GLY A 4 -12.88 27.62 5.68
C GLY A 4 -12.50 27.54 4.19
N SER A 5 -11.22 27.40 3.88
CA SER A 5 -10.65 27.40 2.54
C SER A 5 -9.40 26.51 2.52
N ASN A 6 -8.67 26.50 1.40
CA ASN A 6 -7.46 25.70 1.27
C ASN A 6 -6.32 26.26 2.14
N LEU A 7 -5.53 25.36 2.73
CA LEU A 7 -4.23 25.67 3.29
C LEU A 7 -3.17 25.40 2.22
N ILE A 8 -2.35 26.39 1.88
CA ILE A 8 -1.22 26.26 0.93
C ILE A 8 0.07 26.47 1.71
N CYS A 9 1.00 25.52 1.61
CA CYS A 9 2.34 25.62 2.18
C CYS A 9 3.36 25.42 1.05
N GLU A 10 4.23 26.39 0.82
CA GLU A 10 5.20 26.38 -0.29
C GLU A 10 6.49 25.62 0.03
N SER A 11 6.66 25.19 1.28
CA SER A 11 7.84 24.44 1.73
C SER A 11 7.45 23.25 2.60
N ALA A 12 7.91 23.21 3.86
CA ALA A 12 7.62 22.11 4.78
C ALA A 12 6.48 22.47 5.73
N PHE A 13 5.55 21.54 5.88
CA PHE A 13 4.62 21.54 7.00
C PHE A 13 5.26 20.80 8.19
N SER A 14 5.35 21.45 9.35
CA SER A 14 5.88 20.86 10.59
C SER A 14 4.87 20.98 11.72
N THR A 15 4.61 19.87 12.41
CA THR A 15 3.78 19.84 13.62
C THR A 15 4.65 19.50 14.82
N ILE A 16 4.68 20.41 15.80
CA ILE A 16 5.47 20.26 17.03
C ILE A 16 4.66 19.73 18.22
N GLY A 17 3.40 19.36 17.99
CA GLY A 17 2.52 18.82 19.01
C GLY A 17 2.76 17.32 19.26
N THR A 18 2.39 16.85 20.45
CA THR A 18 2.44 15.43 20.82
C THR A 18 1.24 14.64 20.28
N SER A 19 0.15 15.32 19.93
CA SER A 19 -1.02 14.70 19.31
C SER A 19 -0.76 14.46 17.82
N PRO A 20 -1.19 13.31 17.27
CA PRO A 20 -1.05 13.03 15.84
C PRO A 20 -1.89 14.00 15.00
N VAL A 21 -1.50 14.17 13.74
CA VAL A 21 -2.38 14.75 12.73
C VAL A 21 -3.54 13.78 12.50
N MET A 22 -4.78 14.26 12.65
CA MET A 22 -5.99 13.47 12.48
C MET A 22 -6.74 13.90 11.23
N PHE A 23 -7.07 12.94 10.36
CA PHE A 23 -7.95 13.12 9.21
C PHE A 23 -9.29 12.42 9.52
N SER A 24 -10.34 13.20 9.78
CA SER A 24 -11.60 12.69 10.34
C SER A 24 -12.71 12.44 9.31
N ASN A 25 -12.50 12.77 8.04
CA ASN A 25 -13.48 12.48 6.99
C ASN A 25 -13.58 10.95 6.80
N PRO A 26 -14.76 10.32 6.99
CA PRO A 26 -14.91 8.87 6.89
C PRO A 26 -15.06 8.36 5.45
N ALA A 27 -15.02 9.24 4.45
CA ALA A 27 -15.17 8.84 3.05
C ALA A 27 -14.07 7.85 2.62
N GLN A 28 -14.49 6.67 2.16
CA GLN A 28 -13.60 5.66 1.60
C GLN A 28 -12.98 6.16 0.29
N SER A 29 -11.71 5.82 0.07
CA SER A 29 -11.06 6.02 -1.21
C SER A 29 -11.49 4.94 -2.19
N THR A 30 -11.82 5.35 -3.42
CA THR A 30 -12.18 4.48 -4.54
C THR A 30 -11.24 4.64 -5.73
N SER A 31 -10.35 5.64 -5.68
CA SER A 31 -9.30 5.90 -6.65
C SER A 31 -8.20 6.76 -6.01
N THR A 32 -7.08 6.96 -6.72
CA THR A 32 -5.95 7.78 -6.24
C THR A 32 -6.30 9.26 -6.01
N SER A 33 -7.49 9.72 -6.40
CA SER A 33 -7.92 11.12 -6.31
C SER A 33 -9.10 11.33 -5.35
N THR A 34 -9.50 10.31 -4.57
CA THR A 34 -10.61 10.40 -3.61
C THR A 34 -10.20 9.90 -2.21
N GLY A 35 -10.95 10.33 -1.19
CA GLY A 35 -10.75 9.94 0.21
C GLY A 35 -10.46 11.12 1.13
N SER A 36 -10.09 10.82 2.38
CA SER A 36 -9.74 11.83 3.39
C SER A 36 -8.36 12.45 3.21
N VAL A 37 -7.45 11.72 2.55
CA VAL A 37 -6.08 12.16 2.24
C VAL A 37 -5.78 11.77 0.80
N VAL A 38 -5.33 12.72 -0.01
CA VAL A 38 -4.87 12.51 -1.39
C VAL A 38 -3.46 13.05 -1.51
N ILE A 39 -2.54 12.21 -1.96
CA ILE A 39 -1.12 12.55 -2.14
C ILE A 39 -0.76 12.27 -3.60
N ALA A 40 -0.52 13.33 -4.38
CA ALA A 40 -0.20 13.21 -5.80
C ALA A 40 1.24 12.71 -6.05
N GLY A 41 2.14 12.89 -5.08
CA GLY A 41 3.52 12.44 -5.11
C GLY A 41 3.76 11.15 -4.31
N GLY A 42 5.03 10.85 -4.06
CA GLY A 42 5.43 9.74 -3.20
C GLY A 42 5.18 10.03 -1.72
N THR A 43 4.91 8.97 -0.95
CA THR A 43 4.84 9.05 0.52
C THR A 43 5.96 8.19 1.10
N GLY A 44 6.85 8.79 1.89
CA GLY A 44 7.84 8.07 2.67
C GLY A 44 7.30 7.75 4.06
N ILE A 45 7.44 6.51 4.52
CA ILE A 45 7.07 6.08 5.86
C ILE A 45 8.28 5.41 6.48
N ALA A 46 8.91 6.06 7.46
CA ALA A 46 10.13 5.55 8.10
C ALA A 46 9.86 4.40 9.08
N SER A 47 8.63 4.31 9.59
CA SER A 47 8.19 3.31 10.57
C SER A 47 7.01 2.50 10.03
N HIS A 48 6.28 1.81 10.89
CA HIS A 48 5.18 0.94 10.50
C HIS A 48 3.96 1.72 9.98
N LEU A 49 3.34 1.20 8.93
CA LEU A 49 1.99 1.57 8.49
C LEU A 49 1.02 0.48 8.98
N TYR A 50 -0.06 0.87 9.65
CA TYR A 50 -1.12 -0.04 10.10
C TYR A 50 -2.40 0.24 9.32
N VAL A 51 -2.82 -0.72 8.48
CA VAL A 51 -3.98 -0.58 7.60
C VAL A 51 -5.07 -1.53 8.07
N GLY A 52 -6.19 -0.99 8.57
CA GLY A 52 -7.34 -1.79 8.98
C GLY A 52 -8.33 -2.12 7.86
N GLY A 53 -8.19 -1.46 6.70
CA GLY A 53 -9.04 -1.64 5.53
C GLY A 53 -8.32 -2.28 4.34
N LEU A 54 -8.89 -2.11 3.15
CA LEU A 54 -8.31 -2.62 1.90
C LEU A 54 -7.15 -1.73 1.42
N GLY A 55 -6.02 -2.36 1.08
CA GLY A 55 -4.95 -1.73 0.29
C GLY A 55 -5.08 -2.10 -1.19
N VAL A 56 -5.13 -1.10 -2.08
CA VAL A 56 -5.20 -1.32 -3.54
C VAL A 56 -3.99 -0.69 -4.21
N TYR A 57 -3.25 -1.48 -4.99
CA TYR A 57 -2.07 -1.03 -5.74
C TYR A 57 -2.33 -1.19 -7.24
N VAL A 58 -2.41 -0.08 -7.97
CA VAL A 58 -2.90 -0.05 -9.36
C VAL A 58 -1.81 0.17 -10.41
N ASN A 59 -0.53 0.16 -10.03
CA ASN A 59 0.57 0.29 -10.99
C ASN A 59 0.49 -0.86 -12.01
N THR A 60 0.56 -0.52 -13.31
CA THR A 60 0.42 -1.46 -14.43
C THR A 60 1.76 -1.92 -15.01
N MET A 61 2.89 -1.48 -14.44
CA MET A 61 4.20 -1.91 -14.86
C MET A 61 4.34 -3.43 -14.68
N SER A 62 4.58 -4.14 -15.79
CA SER A 62 4.91 -5.57 -15.73
C SER A 62 6.23 -5.77 -14.99
N THR A 63 6.27 -6.80 -14.16
CA THR A 63 7.45 -7.15 -13.37
C THR A 63 7.98 -8.51 -13.78
N THR A 64 9.30 -8.61 -13.84
CA THR A 64 10.05 -9.85 -14.03
C THR A 64 11.11 -10.04 -12.94
N SER A 65 11.14 -9.17 -11.93
CA SER A 65 12.11 -9.20 -10.84
C SER A 65 11.55 -8.56 -9.57
N THR A 66 12.17 -8.85 -8.42
CA THR A 66 11.74 -8.32 -7.12
C THR A 66 12.02 -6.82 -6.93
N SER A 67 12.69 -6.18 -7.89
CA SER A 67 13.04 -4.74 -7.82
C SER A 67 11.99 -3.81 -8.42
N TYR A 68 10.99 -4.36 -9.13
CA TYR A 68 9.95 -3.58 -9.80
C TYR A 68 8.57 -4.22 -9.60
N GLY A 69 7.52 -3.41 -9.65
CA GLY A 69 6.13 -3.86 -9.56
C GLY A 69 5.24 -2.89 -8.81
N ALA A 70 3.97 -3.25 -8.68
CA ALA A 70 3.00 -2.47 -7.91
C ALA A 70 3.24 -2.52 -6.39
N LEU A 71 3.83 -3.63 -5.92
CA LEU A 71 4.22 -3.85 -4.54
C LEU A 71 5.56 -4.56 -4.52
N ILE A 72 6.52 -4.02 -3.77
CA ILE A 72 7.85 -4.60 -3.54
C ILE A 72 8.01 -4.83 -2.04
N VAL A 73 8.42 -6.03 -1.65
CA VAL A 73 8.65 -6.38 -0.25
C VAL A 73 10.01 -7.04 -0.10
N ALA A 74 10.92 -6.38 0.61
CA ALA A 74 12.33 -6.75 0.65
C ALA A 74 12.63 -8.04 1.42
N VAL A 75 11.87 -8.35 2.48
CA VAL A 75 12.20 -9.43 3.44
C VAL A 75 11.03 -10.40 3.68
N GLY A 76 10.09 -10.47 2.73
CA GLY A 76 8.99 -11.44 2.74
C GLY A 76 7.65 -10.90 3.25
N VAL A 77 6.60 -11.69 3.03
CA VAL A 77 5.21 -11.37 3.35
C VAL A 77 4.58 -12.56 4.06
N GLY A 78 3.92 -12.32 5.19
CA GLY A 78 3.02 -13.28 5.81
C GLY A 78 1.61 -13.12 5.28
N ILE A 79 1.02 -14.20 4.75
CA ILE A 79 -0.36 -14.23 4.27
C ILE A 79 -1.08 -15.33 5.08
N GLY A 80 -2.04 -14.93 5.92
CA GLY A 80 -2.76 -15.86 6.78
C GLY A 80 -3.92 -16.60 6.10
N GLY A 81 -4.32 -16.16 4.91
CA GLY A 81 -5.37 -16.78 4.09
C GLY A 81 -4.86 -17.13 2.69
N ASP A 82 -5.77 -17.16 1.72
CA ASP A 82 -5.45 -17.55 0.36
C ASP A 82 -4.65 -16.48 -0.39
N LEU A 83 -3.71 -16.92 -1.22
CA LEU A 83 -3.06 -16.10 -2.24
C LEU A 83 -3.61 -16.49 -3.61
N ASN A 84 -4.36 -15.58 -4.24
CA ASN A 84 -4.84 -15.76 -5.61
C ASN A 84 -3.95 -14.99 -6.59
N VAL A 85 -3.40 -15.69 -7.58
CA VAL A 85 -2.53 -15.11 -8.61
C VAL A 85 -3.11 -15.46 -9.98
N ALA A 86 -3.57 -14.44 -10.71
CA ALA A 86 -4.14 -14.64 -12.05
C ALA A 86 -3.06 -14.91 -13.12
N GLY A 87 -1.82 -14.46 -12.86
CA GLY A 87 -0.66 -14.72 -13.70
C GLY A 87 0.24 -15.82 -13.14
N ASN A 88 1.50 -15.81 -13.56
CA ASN A 88 2.49 -16.78 -13.09
C ASN A 88 3.07 -16.35 -11.74
N GLY A 89 3.30 -17.32 -10.85
CA GLY A 89 4.17 -17.17 -9.69
C GLY A 89 5.58 -17.68 -10.01
N THR A 90 6.61 -16.95 -9.61
CA THR A 90 8.02 -17.36 -9.73
C THR A 90 8.64 -17.43 -8.35
N PHE A 91 9.33 -18.54 -8.07
CA PHE A 91 10.05 -18.75 -6.82
C PHE A 91 11.52 -19.04 -7.18
N ASP A 92 12.40 -18.07 -6.91
CA ASP A 92 13.84 -18.22 -7.15
C ASP A 92 14.51 -19.19 -6.15
N GLY A 93 13.84 -19.45 -5.04
CA GLY A 93 14.23 -20.41 -4.01
C GLY A 93 13.31 -21.63 -3.96
N ASN A 94 13.40 -22.36 -2.86
CA ASN A 94 12.59 -23.56 -2.66
C ASN A 94 11.12 -23.21 -2.37
N LEU A 95 10.21 -23.90 -3.03
CA LEU A 95 8.80 -23.94 -2.66
C LEU A 95 8.55 -25.14 -1.76
N THR A 96 8.03 -24.91 -0.55
CA THR A 96 7.57 -25.97 0.35
C THR A 96 6.06 -25.95 0.42
N VAL A 97 5.42 -27.10 0.15
CA VAL A 97 3.96 -27.24 0.21
C VAL A 97 3.62 -28.32 1.23
N HIS A 98 2.79 -27.96 2.20
CA HIS A 98 2.32 -28.89 3.23
C HIS A 98 1.07 -29.67 2.81
N GLY A 99 0.35 -29.19 1.79
CA GLY A 99 -0.83 -29.83 1.21
C GLY A 99 -0.56 -30.40 -0.19
N ASN A 100 -1.58 -30.37 -1.04
CA ASN A 100 -1.51 -30.88 -2.41
C ASN A 100 -1.04 -29.81 -3.40
N LEU A 101 -0.42 -30.27 -4.48
CA LEU A 101 -0.20 -29.50 -5.70
C LEU A 101 -1.16 -30.04 -6.76
N ASP A 102 -2.26 -29.33 -6.97
CA ASP A 102 -3.26 -29.69 -7.98
C ASP A 102 -3.09 -28.75 -9.18
N SER A 103 -2.60 -29.28 -10.30
CA SER A 103 -2.58 -28.55 -11.57
C SER A 103 -3.94 -28.71 -12.26
N ALA A 104 -4.58 -27.60 -12.64
CA ALA A 104 -5.64 -27.67 -13.63
C ALA A 104 -5.04 -28.15 -14.96
N ALA A 105 -5.67 -29.15 -15.58
CA ALA A 105 -5.32 -29.63 -16.91
C ALA A 105 -5.65 -28.58 -17.98
#